data_AF-A0A521XGU0-F1
#
_entry.id   AF-A0A521XGU0-F1
#
_cell.length_a   1.000
_cell.length_b   1.000
_cell.length_c   1.000
_cell.angle_alpha   90.00
_cell.angle_beta   90.00
_cell.angle_gamma   90.00
#
_symmetry.space_group_name_H-M   'P 1'
#
loop_
_entity.id
_entity.type
_entity.pdbx_description
1 polymer ?
#
loop_
_entity_poly.entity_id
_entity_poly.type
_entity_poly.pdbx_seq_one_letter_code
_entity_poly.pdbx_strand_id
1 'polypeptide(L)' 'MRQRRINLRQIMECLRKGRIFEPAHLTIHGDWMATLEHQYAGDAVRVVVAIERQEDGELAVVVTVMN' A
#
# COMPACT_ATOMS: atom_id res chain seq x y z
N MET A 1 12.61 14.26 14.09
CA MET A 1 11.58 13.87 13.10
C MET A 1 10.26 13.76 13.82
N ARG A 2 9.32 14.69 13.59
CA ARG A 2 7.96 14.62 14.15
C ARG A 2 7.22 13.55 13.34
N GLN A 3 6.55 12.60 13.99
CA GLN A 3 5.71 11.64 13.29
C GLN A 3 4.62 12.41 12.53
N ARG A 4 4.84 12.63 11.24
CA ARG A 4 3.88 13.26 10.36
C ARG A 4 2.85 12.20 10.04
N ARG A 5 1.59 12.45 10.37
CA ARG A 5 0.49 11.56 9.97
C ARG A 5 0.48 11.51 8.45
N ILE A 6 0.75 10.33 7.89
CA ILE A 6 0.62 10.07 6.46
C ILE A 6 -0.85 10.32 6.08
N ASN A 7 -1.09 11.23 5.14
CA ASN A 7 -2.43 11.58 4.70
C ASN A 7 -2.80 10.88 3.38
N LEU A 8 -4.09 10.96 3.01
CA LEU A 8 -4.59 10.34 1.79
C LEU A 8 -3.84 10.79 0.52
N ARG A 9 -3.45 12.06 0.41
CA ARG A 9 -2.71 12.56 -0.76
C ARG A 9 -1.34 11.88 -0.89
N GLN A 10 -0.65 11.68 0.23
CA GLN A 10 0.63 10.96 0.26
C GLN A 10 0.45 9.49 -0.14
N ILE A 11 -0.60 8.84 0.34
CA ILE A 11 -0.96 7.47 -0.04
C ILE A 11 -1.22 7.38 -1.54
N MET A 12 -2.08 8.25 -2.08
CA MET A 12 -2.43 8.25 -3.51
C MET A 12 -1.23 8.52 -4.42
N GLU A 13 -0.32 9.41 -4.02
CA GLU A 13 0.92 9.64 -4.76
C GLU A 13 1.86 8.43 -4.69
N CYS A 14 1.90 7.72 -3.56
CA CYS A 14 2.62 6.45 -3.44
C CYS A 14 2.03 5.36 -4.34
N LEU A 15 0.70 5.21 -4.41
CA LEU A 15 0.06 4.25 -5.32
C LEU A 15 0.33 4.58 -6.80
N ARG A 16 0.39 5.87 -7.15
CA ARG A 16 0.55 6.34 -8.53
C ARG A 16 1.99 6.34 -9.04
N LYS A 17 2.95 6.67 -8.17
CA LYS A 17 4.36 6.93 -8.53
C LYS A 17 5.36 6.10 -7.72
N GLY A 18 4.88 5.34 -6.75
CA GLY A 18 5.73 4.52 -5.92
C GLY A 18 6.39 3.42 -6.73
N ARG A 19 7.57 3.03 -6.29
CA ARG A 19 8.25 1.84 -6.79
C ARG A 19 7.77 0.62 -6.02
N ILE A 20 7.81 -0.53 -6.66
CA ILE A 20 7.67 -1.82 -5.98
C ILE A 20 8.87 -1.97 -5.03
N PHE A 21 8.58 -2.01 -3.73
CA PHE A 21 9.55 -2.25 -2.67
C PHE A 21 9.67 -3.74 -2.38
N GLU A 22 8.53 -4.41 -2.16
CA GLU A 22 8.45 -5.87 -2.14
C GLU A 22 7.59 -6.34 -3.33
N PRO A 23 8.09 -7.27 -4.16
CA PRO A 23 7.36 -7.79 -5.31
C PRO A 23 6.00 -8.38 -4.95
N ALA A 24 5.12 -8.40 -5.94
CA ALA A 24 3.82 -9.03 -5.82
C ALA A 24 3.96 -10.51 -5.47
N HIS A 25 3.24 -10.95 -4.45
CA HIS A 25 3.20 -12.34 -3.98
C HIS A 25 1.82 -12.67 -3.43
N LEU A 26 1.54 -13.97 -3.27
CA LEU A 26 0.30 -14.43 -2.67
C LEU A 26 0.42 -14.46 -1.14
N THR A 27 -0.64 -14.06 -0.46
CA THR A 27 -0.78 -14.25 0.99
C THR A 27 -1.09 -15.73 1.29
N ILE A 28 -1.11 -16.09 2.58
CA ILE A 28 -1.55 -17.43 3.02
C ILE A 28 -3.01 -17.76 2.66
N HIS A 29 -3.81 -16.73 2.35
CA HIS A 29 -5.20 -16.84 1.93
C HIS A 29 -5.35 -16.88 0.40
N GLY A 30 -4.26 -16.70 -0.35
CA GLY A 30 -4.26 -16.68 -1.81
C GLY A 30 -4.57 -15.32 -2.43
N ASP A 31 -4.60 -14.25 -1.63
CA ASP A 31 -4.79 -12.88 -2.13
C ASP A 31 -3.49 -12.31 -2.68
N TRP A 32 -3.59 -11.46 -3.71
CA TRP A 32 -2.41 -10.77 -4.24
C TRP A 32 -2.02 -9.59 -3.35
N MET A 33 -0.75 -9.52 -2.95
CA MET A 33 -0.20 -8.45 -2.14
C MET A 33 1.12 -7.93 -2.70
N ALA A 34 1.35 -6.62 -2.60
CA ALA A 34 2.64 -5.99 -2.89
C ALA A 34 2.91 -4.81 -1.95
N THR A 35 4.18 -4.48 -1.74
CA THR A 35 4.58 -3.29 -0.97
C THR A 35 5.13 -2.24 -1.92
N LEU A 36 4.62 -1.02 -1.83
CA LEU A 36 5.07 0.15 -2.59
C LEU A 36 5.75 1.15 -1.67
N GLU A 37 6.73 1.88 -2.21
CA GLU A 37 7.39 2.98 -1.52
C GLU A 37 7.51 4.22 -2.41
N HIS A 38 7.24 5.40 -1.83
CA HIS A 38 7.44 6.68 -2.49
C HIS A 38 7.97 7.74 -1.52
N GLN A 39 8.91 8.57 -1.99
CA GLN A 39 9.40 9.73 -1.25
C GLN A 39 8.50 10.94 -1.54
N TYR A 40 7.85 11.49 -0.52
CA TYR A 40 6.96 12.65 -0.66
C TYR A 40 7.33 13.73 0.36
N ALA A 41 7.72 14.92 -0.12
CA ALA A 41 8.08 16.07 0.72
C ALA A 41 9.10 15.74 1.84
N GLY A 42 10.03 14.82 1.56
CA GLY A 42 11.07 14.36 2.49
C GLY A 42 10.65 13.22 3.42
N ASP A 43 9.43 12.72 3.32
CA ASP A 43 8.94 11.56 4.08
C ASP A 43 8.89 10.32 3.18
N ALA A 44 9.39 9.19 3.69
CA ALA A 44 9.22 7.89 3.05
C ALA A 44 7.81 7.35 3.35
N VAL A 45 6.96 7.28 2.34
CA VAL A 45 5.62 6.70 2.42
C VAL A 45 5.73 5.26 1.94
N ARG A 46 5.42 4.30 2.81
CA ARG A 46 5.37 2.88 2.46
C ARG A 46 3.97 2.35 2.68
N VAL A 47 3.42 1.70 1.66
CA VAL A 47 2.08 1.11 1.72
C VAL A 47 2.11 -0.33 1.26
N VAL A 48 1.36 -1.17 1.95
CA VAL A 48 1.02 -2.51 1.49
C VAL A 48 -0.32 -2.41 0.77
N VAL A 49 -0.39 -3.00 -0.42
CA VAL A 49 -1.61 -3.09 -1.23
C VAL A 49 -1.97 -4.56 -1.37
N ALA A 50 -3.17 -4.93 -0.95
CA ALA A 50 -3.73 -6.25 -1.14
C ALA A 50 -5.01 -6.18 -1.99
N ILE A 51 -5.19 -7.16 -2.87
CA ILE A 51 -6.43 -7.39 -3.61
C ILE A 51 -7.10 -8.62 -3.00
N GLU A 52 -8.12 -8.37 -2.20
CA GLU A 52 -8.79 -9.39 -1.38
C GLU A 52 -10.17 -9.71 -1.93
N ARG A 53 -10.47 -11.00 -2.07
CA ARG A 53 -11.83 -11.44 -2.39
C ARG A 53 -12.70 -11.39 -1.14
N GLN A 54 -13.81 -10.66 -1.24
CA GLN A 54 -14.78 -10.50 -0.17
C GLN A 54 -15.77 -11.67 -0.14
N GLU A 55 -16.55 -11.77 0.94
CA GLU A 55 -17.51 -12.86 1.16
C GLU A 55 -18.61 -12.93 0.08
N ASP A 56 -18.99 -11.77 -0.49
CA ASP A 56 -19.96 -11.66 -1.58
C ASP A 56 -19.38 -12.00 -2.97
N GLY A 57 -18.07 -12.26 -3.04
CA GLY A 57 -17.35 -12.55 -4.28
C GLY A 57 -16.79 -11.32 -4.99
N GLU A 58 -17.00 -10.11 -4.48
CA GLU A 58 -16.37 -8.90 -5.01
C GLU A 58 -14.89 -8.80 -4.63
N LEU A 59 -14.15 -7.92 -5.30
CA LEU A 59 -12.75 -7.64 -4.98
C LEU A 59 -12.62 -6.30 -4.26
N ALA A 60 -11.93 -6.29 -3.13
CA ALA A 60 -11.54 -5.07 -2.43
C ALA A 60 -10.03 -4.80 -2.62
N VAL A 61 -9.67 -3.52 -2.76
CA VAL A 61 -8.28 -3.08 -2.69
C VAL A 61 -8.03 -2.52 -1.30
N VAL A 62 -7.30 -3.26 -0.47
CA VAL A 62 -6.92 -2.85 0.88
C VAL A 62 -5.56 -2.16 0.82
N VAL A 63 -5.48 -0.94 1.35
CA VAL A 63 -4.24 -0.16 1.38
C VAL A 63 -3.89 0.14 2.83
N THR A 64 -2.80 -0.46 3.31
CA THR A 64 -2.31 -0.31 4.67
C THR A 64 -1.04 0.52 4.68
N VAL A 65 -1.00 1.57 5.50
CA VAL A 65 0.20 2.39 5.68
C VAL A 65 1.12 1.74 6.72
N MET A 66 2.39 1.60 6.38
CA MET A 66 3.42 1.10 7.29
C MET A 66 4.06 2.29 8.03
N ASN A 67 3.99 2.29 9.36
CA ASN A 67 4.51 3.34 10.24
C ASN A 67 5.86 2.99 10.87
#